data_AF-A0A373FVL9-F1
#
_entry.id   AF-A0A373FVL9-F1
#
_cell.length_a   1.000
_cell.length_b   1.000
_cell.length_c   1.000
_cell.angle_alpha   90.00
_cell.angle_beta   90.00
_cell.angle_gamma   90.00
#
_symmetry.space_group_name_H-M   'P 1'
#
loop_
_entity.id
_entity.type
_entity.pdbx_description
1 polymer ?
#
loop_
_entity_poly.entity_id
_entity_poly.type
_entity_poly.pdbx_seq_one_letter_code
_entity_poly.pdbx_strand_id
1 'polypeptide(L)'
;MNKIRIFHIVQCAGGVDLSIYLLAHMDRYQFEHILICSLDYSKDEYKNLVDEFVQIEMYNSLSLMSDVKAVGLCAILLTTIILI
;
A
#
# COMPACT_ATOMS: atom_id res chain seq x y z
N MET A 1 13.20 -17.60 -10.08
CA MET A 1 13.39 -16.98 -8.75
C MET A 1 12.06 -16.35 -8.36
N ASN A 2 11.61 -16.52 -7.13
CA ASN A 2 10.43 -15.82 -6.66
C ASN A 2 10.81 -14.36 -6.41
N LYS A 3 10.01 -13.42 -6.91
CA LYS A 3 10.22 -11.99 -6.64
C LYS A 3 9.99 -11.70 -5.17
N ILE A 4 10.70 -10.70 -4.65
CA ILE A 4 10.46 -10.17 -3.31
C ILE A 4 9.29 -9.20 -3.40
N ARG A 5 8.23 -9.45 -2.62
CA ARG A 5 7.02 -8.60 -2.59
C ARG A 5 7.18 -7.51 -1.54
N ILE A 6 7.01 -6.26 -1.95
CA ILE A 6 7.16 -5.09 -1.07
C ILE A 6 5.80 -4.38 -0.95
N PHE A 7 5.36 -4.21 0.30
CA PHE A 7 4.13 -3.51 0.65
C PHE A 7 4.42 -2.08 1.08
N HIS A 8 3.82 -1.13 0.39
CA HIS A 8 3.83 0.28 0.74
C HIS A 8 2.48 0.63 1.32
N ILE A 9 2.41 0.89 2.62
CA ILE A 9 1.16 1.27 3.31
C ILE A 9 1.21 2.77 3.60
N VAL A 10 0.33 3.56 2.97
CA VAL A 10 0.42 5.02 3.01
C VAL A 10 -0.95 5.67 3.24
N GLN A 11 -1.06 6.46 4.29
CA GLN A 11 -2.32 7.13 4.65
C GLN A 11 -2.42 8.57 4.12
N CYS A 12 -1.31 9.29 4.01
CA CYS A 12 -1.32 10.73 3.78
C CYS A 12 -0.77 11.06 2.39
N ALA A 13 -1.66 11.47 1.48
CA ALA A 13 -1.30 11.96 0.15
C ALA A 13 -0.52 13.28 0.22
N GLY A 14 0.37 13.51 -0.75
CA GLY A 14 1.14 14.74 -0.93
C GLY A 14 2.54 14.72 -0.32
N GLY A 15 2.68 14.41 0.97
CA GLY A 15 3.97 14.49 1.67
C GLY A 15 4.88 13.28 1.44
N VAL A 16 4.29 12.11 1.22
CA VAL A 16 5.00 10.82 1.15
C VAL A 16 5.22 10.36 -0.30
N ASP A 17 4.65 11.07 -1.27
CA ASP A 17 4.57 10.63 -2.66
C ASP A 17 5.95 10.52 -3.33
N LEU A 18 6.91 11.36 -2.91
CA LEU A 18 8.30 11.27 -3.38
C LEU A 18 8.93 9.90 -3.08
N SER A 19 8.60 9.29 -1.93
CA SER A 19 9.11 7.96 -1.57
C SER A 19 8.52 6.86 -2.46
N ILE A 20 7.28 7.04 -2.92
CA ILE A 20 6.60 6.09 -3.81
C ILE A 20 7.16 6.21 -5.23
N TYR A 21 7.54 7.42 -5.66
CA TYR A 21 8.22 7.61 -6.95
C TYR A 21 9.58 6.91 -7.04
N LEU A 22 10.30 6.71 -5.94
CA LEU A 22 11.56 5.96 -5.93
C LEU A 22 11.37 4.49 -6.38
N LEU A 23 10.15 3.96 -6.30
CA LEU A 23 9.81 2.63 -6.81
C LEU A 23 10.02 2.51 -8.33
N ALA A 24 9.90 3.62 -9.07
CA ALA A 24 10.17 3.65 -10.50
C ALA A 24 11.61 3.21 -10.85
N HIS A 25 12.53 3.32 -9.90
CA HIS A 25 13.95 3.02 -10.08
C HIS A 25 14.37 1.66 -9.53
N MET A 26 13.45 0.90 -8.92
CA MET A 26 13.71 -0.44 -8.38
C MET A 26 13.66 -1.50 -9.49
N ASP A 27 14.46 -2.56 -9.35
CA ASP A 27 14.49 -3.65 -10.34
C ASP A 27 13.19 -4.48 -10.30
N ARG A 28 12.32 -4.23 -11.28
CA ARG A 28 11.03 -4.91 -11.45
C ARG A 28 11.16 -6.41 -11.76
N TYR A 29 12.35 -6.93 -12.10
CA TYR A 29 12.57 -8.37 -12.22
C TYR A 29 12.80 -9.04 -10.88
N GLN A 30 13.33 -8.30 -9.90
CA GLN A 30 13.61 -8.80 -8.54
C GLN A 30 12.47 -8.50 -7.57
N PHE A 31 11.79 -7.37 -7.75
CA PHE A 31 10.76 -6.87 -6.83
C PHE A 31 9.39 -6.77 -7.48
N GLU A 32 8.37 -7.01 -6.66
CA GLU A 32 6.96 -6.77 -6.96
C GLU A 32 6.44 -5.74 -5.96
N HIS A 33 5.86 -4.66 -6.46
CA HIS A 33 5.47 -3.51 -5.65
C HIS A 33 3.96 -3.43 -5.50
N ILE A 34 3.49 -3.46 -4.25
CA ILE A 34 2.07 -3.39 -3.91
C ILE A 34 1.83 -2.15 -3.05
N LEU A 35 1.03 -1.21 -3.55
CA LEU A 35 0.66 0.01 -2.83
C LEU A 35 -0.73 -0.13 -2.20
N ILE A 36 -0.77 -0.07 -0.88
CA ILE A 36 -2.00 -0.02 -0.07
C ILE A 36 -2.13 1.41 0.45
N CYS A 37 -3.16 2.13 0.04
CA CYS A 37 -3.25 3.57 0.30
C CYS A 37 -4.65 4.05 0.70
N SER A 38 -4.72 5.27 1.25
CA SER A 38 -6.01 5.91 1.56
C SER A 38 -6.79 6.26 0.28
N LEU A 39 -8.03 6.69 0.47
CA LEU A 39 -8.90 7.16 -0.61
C LEU A 39 -8.41 8.47 -1.25
N ASP A 40 -7.42 9.15 -0.65
CA ASP A 40 -6.87 10.40 -1.15
C ASP A 40 -5.92 10.20 -2.34
N TYR A 41 -5.51 8.95 -2.60
CA TYR A 41 -4.63 8.58 -3.71
C TYR A 41 -5.39 8.27 -4.99
N SER A 42 -4.83 8.62 -6.15
CA SER A 42 -5.41 8.29 -7.46
C SER A 42 -4.69 7.12 -8.12
N LYS A 43 -5.41 6.04 -8.46
CA LYS A 43 -4.83 4.87 -9.16
C LYS A 43 -4.12 5.26 -10.46
N ASP A 44 -4.63 6.26 -11.18
CA ASP A 44 -4.08 6.68 -12.47
C ASP A 44 -2.66 7.23 -12.37
N GLU A 45 -2.31 7.82 -11.23
CA GLU A 45 -0.96 8.35 -10.95
C GLU A 45 0.07 7.23 -10.74
N TYR A 46 -0.37 6.06 -10.24
CA TYR A 46 0.53 4.97 -9.84
C TYR A 46 0.49 3.74 -10.76
N LYS A 47 -0.38 3.71 -11.78
CA LYS A 47 -0.58 2.54 -12.67
C LYS A 47 0.68 1.98 -13.34
N ASN A 48 1.71 2.79 -13.52
CA ASN A 48 2.98 2.38 -14.13
C ASN A 48 4.12 2.21 -13.11
N LEU A 49 3.89 2.61 -11.87
CA LEU A 49 4.86 2.63 -10.77
C LEU A 49 4.78 1.37 -9.91
N VAL A 50 3.58 0.80 -9.76
CA VAL A 50 3.32 -0.37 -8.90
C VAL A 50 2.67 -1.50 -9.69
N ASP A 51 2.86 -2.73 -9.23
CA ASP A 51 2.27 -3.92 -9.85
C ASP A 51 0.82 -4.13 -9.34
N GLU A 52 0.56 -3.80 -8.07
CA GLU A 52 -0.80 -3.77 -7.51
C GLU A 52 -1.08 -2.47 -6.76
N PHE A 53 -2.35 -2.05 -6.83
CA PHE A 53 -2.86 -0.85 -6.16
C PHE A 53 -4.16 -1.17 -5.43
N VAL A 54 -4.13 -1.01 -4.11
CA VAL A 54 -5.24 -1.30 -3.20
C VAL A 54 -5.58 -0.03 -2.44
N GLN A 55 -6.85 0.36 -2.47
CA GLN A 55 -7.35 1.47 -1.65
C GLN A 55 -8.17 0.94 -0.50
N ILE A 56 -7.92 1.49 0.68
CA ILE A 56 -8.72 1.22 1.87
C ILE A 56 -9.05 2.54 2.56
N GLU A 57 -10.20 2.57 3.22
CA GLU A 57 -10.60 3.71 4.03
C GLU A 57 -9.72 3.77 5.29
N MET A 58 -8.85 4.78 5.37
CA MET A 58 -7.90 4.97 6.46
C MET A 58 -8.28 6.21 7.28
N TYR A 59 -8.68 6.04 8.53
CA TYR A 59 -9.06 7.16 9.40
C TYR A 59 -7.87 7.66 10.23
N ASN A 60 -7.69 8.99 10.32
CA ASN A 60 -6.69 9.62 11.20
C ASN A 60 -7.25 9.87 12.61
N SER A 61 -8.58 10.01 12.73
CA SER A 61 -9.21 10.21 14.03
C SER A 61 -9.02 8.97 14.90
N LEU A 62 -8.30 9.12 16.01
CA LEU A 62 -8.21 8.11 17.07
C LEU A 62 -9.62 7.81 17.57
N SER A 63 -10.15 6.67 17.14
CA SER A 63 -11.39 6.13 17.65
C SER A 63 -11.12 4.67 17.92
N LEU A 64 -11.27 4.28 19.18
CA LEU A 64 -10.87 2.97 19.67
C LEU A 64 -11.52 1.84 18.86
N MET A 65 -12.75 2.05 18.37
CA MET A 65 -13.44 1.12 17.47
C MET A 65 -12.90 1.13 16.03
N SER A 66 -12.61 2.30 15.44
CA SER A 66 -12.04 2.36 14.08
C SER A 66 -10.61 1.84 14.05
N ASP A 67 -9.81 2.13 15.06
CA ASP A 67 -8.41 1.74 15.15
C ASP A 67 -8.28 0.22 15.29
N VAL A 68 -9.09 -0.41 16.15
CA VAL A 68 -9.13 -1.88 16.28
C VAL A 68 -9.60 -2.54 14.99
N LYS A 69 -10.60 -1.97 14.30
CA LYS A 69 -11.05 -2.48 12.99
C LYS A 69 -9.97 -2.35 11.92
N ALA A 70 -9.28 -1.21 11.85
CA ALA A 70 -8.21 -0.98 10.88
C ALA A 70 -7.03 -1.92 11.11
N VAL A 71 -6.60 -2.13 12.36
CA VAL A 71 -5.55 -3.11 12.70
C VAL A 71 -5.98 -4.53 12.32
N GLY A 72 -7.22 -4.92 12.61
CA GLY A 72 -7.78 -6.22 12.22
C GLY A 72 -7.81 -6.41 10.71
N LEU A 73 -8.25 -5.40 9.96
CA LEU A 73 -8.28 -5.43 8.50
C LEU A 73 -6.88 -5.52 7.92
N CYS A 74 -5.92 -4.74 8.43
CA CYS A 74 -4.51 -4.83 8.03
C CYS A 74 -3.94 -6.22 8.32
N ALA A 75 -4.24 -6.83 9.47
CA ALA A 75 -3.80 -8.17 9.81
C ALA A 75 -4.39 -9.23 8.85
N ILE A 76 -5.68 -9.10 8.49
CA ILE A 76 -6.35 -9.96 7.51
C ILE A 76 -5.78 -9.75 6.11
N LEU A 77 -5.51 -8.52 5.71
CA LEU A 77 -4.94 -8.18 4.41
C LEU A 77 -3.51 -8.73 4.31
N LEU A 78 -2.71 -8.58 5.36
CA LEU A 78 -1.38 -9.18 5.49
C LEU A 78 -1.46 -10.70 5.39
N THR A 79 -2.40 -11.36 6.08
CA THR A 79 -2.54 -12.82 5.94
C THR A 79 -3.01 -13.22 4.55
N THR A 80 -3.98 -12.53 3.98
CA THR A 80 -4.51 -12.83 2.64
C THR A 80 -3.45 -12.65 1.57
N ILE A 81 -2.65 -11.59 1.68
CA ILE A 81 -1.62 -11.30 0.70
C ILE A 81 -0.38 -12.20 0.89
N ILE A 82 0.02 -12.54 2.13
CA ILE A 82 1.13 -13.47 2.40
C ILE A 82 0.78 -14.92 2.02
N LEU A 83 -0.50 -15.31 2.03
CA LEU A 83 -0.97 -16.65 1.66
C LEU A 83 -1.22 -16.85 0.15
N ILE A 84 -1.16 -15.79 -0.66
CA ILE A 84 -1.20 -15.85 -2.15
C ILE A 84 0.24 -15.79 -2.68
#